data_AF-A0A8H2XIJ7-F1
#
_entry.id   AF-A0A8H2XIJ7-F1
#
_cell.length_a   1.000
_cell.length_b   1.000
_cell.length_c   1.000
_cell.angle_alpha   90.00
_cell.angle_beta   90.00
_cell.angle_gamma   90.00
#
_symmetry.space_group_name_H-M   'P 1'
#
loop_
_entity.id
_entity.type
_entity.pdbx_description
1 polymer ?
#
loop_
_entity_poly.entity_id
_entity_poly.type
_entity_poly.pdbx_seq_one_letter_code
_entity_poly.pdbx_strand_id
1 'polypeptide(L)'
;MWMHNGGIADFHLIKRKLQASLSDELFAVPQGNTDSEWAFALFLSFLPNPKAKSFTPNVLKKAMLSCIAQLNQWAREAKITEPSLMNFCITDGKSVVATRYVSSRTDEAASLWFSSGTMFHEYAPGGHYRMTKSDKRENIFMIASEPLTFEKADWMEIPSNTIIVITPKMNILQIPIIDEFYVPASAENKRLGDFAATKGLLSRGQVTNEQDDTPPNEPVSGL
;
A
#
# COMPACT_ATOMS: atom_id res chain seq x y z
N MET A 1 4.39 -5.32 -14.25
CA MET A 1 5.09 -4.25 -13.51
C MET A 1 4.77 -4.40 -12.04
N TRP A 2 5.74 -4.16 -11.15
CA TRP A 2 5.63 -4.26 -9.69
C TRP A 2 6.14 -2.98 -9.03
N MET A 3 5.51 -2.56 -7.93
CA MET A 3 5.94 -1.48 -7.07
C MET A 3 5.72 -1.86 -5.61
N HIS A 4 6.53 -1.31 -4.71
CA HIS A 4 6.41 -1.49 -3.28
C HIS A 4 6.69 -0.16 -2.58
N ASN A 5 5.75 0.30 -1.77
CA ASN A 5 5.95 1.41 -0.84
C ASN A 5 5.90 0.88 0.59
N GLY A 6 7.03 0.88 1.27
CA GLY A 6 7.15 0.25 2.59
C GLY A 6 8.46 -0.51 2.75
N GLY A 7 8.42 -1.53 3.60
CA GLY A 7 9.58 -2.34 3.93
C GLY A 7 9.16 -3.65 4.59
N ILE A 8 9.86 -4.72 4.21
CA ILE A 8 9.79 -6.00 4.92
C ILE A 8 10.79 -5.93 6.07
N ALA A 9 10.29 -5.93 7.30
CA ALA A 9 11.10 -5.80 8.51
C ALA A 9 12.14 -6.92 8.59
N ASP A 10 13.36 -6.55 8.98
CA ASP A 10 14.51 -7.46 9.12
C ASP A 10 14.68 -8.44 7.96
N PHE A 11 14.43 -7.99 6.72
CA PHE A 11 14.41 -8.83 5.52
C PHE A 11 15.66 -9.71 5.37
N HIS A 12 16.83 -9.23 5.80
CA HIS A 12 18.08 -9.97 5.76
C HIS A 12 18.03 -11.32 6.50
N LEU A 13 17.20 -11.47 7.54
CA LEU A 13 17.01 -12.71 8.29
C LEU A 13 16.22 -13.76 7.50
N ILE A 14 15.30 -13.34 6.64
CA ILE A 14 14.45 -14.25 5.84
C ILE A 14 14.91 -14.38 4.38
N LYS A 15 15.75 -13.47 3.90
CA LYS A 15 16.19 -13.39 2.50
C LYS A 15 16.75 -14.70 1.97
N ARG A 16 17.65 -15.34 2.71
CA ARG A 16 18.27 -16.62 2.29
C ARG A 16 17.22 -17.72 2.14
N LYS A 17 16.21 -17.74 3.02
CA LYS A 17 15.12 -18.71 2.98
C LYS A 17 14.20 -18.46 1.79
N LEU A 18 13.88 -17.19 1.52
CA LEU A 18 13.13 -16.77 0.34
C LEU A 18 13.86 -17.22 -0.93
N GLN A 19 15.14 -16.87 -1.07
CA GLN A 19 15.96 -17.25 -2.22
C GLN A 19 15.96 -18.76 -2.48
N ALA A 20 16.12 -19.56 -1.43
CA ALA A 20 16.12 -21.03 -1.53
C ALA A 20 14.74 -21.64 -1.88
N SER A 21 13.66 -20.88 -1.74
CA SER A 21 12.30 -21.35 -2.08
C SER A 21 11.93 -21.14 -3.55
N LEU A 22 12.70 -20.31 -4.28
CA LEU A 22 12.43 -19.98 -5.67
C LEU A 22 13.05 -21.03 -6.62
N SER A 23 12.43 -21.22 -7.78
CA SER A 23 13.08 -21.90 -8.90
C SER A 23 14.25 -21.08 -9.44
N ASP A 24 15.20 -21.73 -10.12
CA ASP A 24 16.35 -21.04 -10.74
C ASP A 24 15.92 -19.88 -11.65
N GLU A 25 14.81 -20.07 -12.39
CA GLU A 25 14.28 -19.04 -13.28
C GLU A 25 13.81 -17.80 -12.50
N LEU A 26 13.10 -17.98 -11.38
CA LEU A 26 12.60 -16.87 -10.58
C LEU A 26 13.68 -16.25 -9.70
N PHE A 27 14.67 -17.05 -9.27
CA PHE A 27 15.85 -16.56 -8.57
C PHE A 27 16.67 -15.58 -9.43
N ALA A 28 16.65 -15.75 -10.76
CA ALA A 28 17.33 -14.87 -11.70
C ALA A 28 16.56 -13.58 -12.05
N VAL A 29 15.33 -13.41 -11.56
CA VAL A 29 14.50 -12.22 -11.85
C VAL A 29 15.04 -10.94 -11.17
N PRO A 30 15.30 -10.91 -9.85
CA PRO A 30 15.84 -9.74 -9.17
C PRO A 30 17.19 -9.31 -9.77
N GLN A 31 17.38 -8.01 -9.99
CA GLN A 31 18.64 -7.45 -10.48
C GLN A 31 19.45 -6.79 -9.35
N GLY A 32 18.79 -6.46 -8.24
CA GLY A 32 19.39 -5.98 -7.02
C GLY A 32 19.13 -6.87 -5.81
N ASN A 33 19.23 -6.23 -4.64
CA ASN A 33 19.18 -6.90 -3.35
C ASN A 33 18.04 -6.41 -2.46
N THR A 34 17.15 -5.59 -3.00
CA THR A 34 16.04 -4.97 -2.28
C THR A 34 14.98 -5.99 -1.91
N ASP A 35 14.36 -5.83 -0.74
CA ASP A 35 13.21 -6.62 -0.31
C ASP A 35 12.07 -6.62 -1.36
N SER A 36 11.90 -5.50 -2.04
CA SER A 36 10.88 -5.24 -3.06
C SER A 36 11.04 -6.15 -4.29
N GLU A 37 12.26 -6.31 -4.81
CA GLU A 37 12.53 -7.21 -5.94
C GLU A 37 12.36 -8.68 -5.56
N TRP A 38 12.83 -9.05 -4.37
CA TRP A 38 12.71 -10.43 -3.89
C TRP A 38 11.25 -10.78 -3.55
N ALA A 39 10.46 -9.83 -3.03
CA ALA A 39 9.03 -9.98 -2.85
C ALA A 39 8.29 -10.12 -4.19
N PHE A 40 8.75 -9.43 -5.24
CA PHE A 40 8.20 -9.63 -6.58
C PHE A 40 8.50 -11.04 -7.12
N ALA A 41 9.73 -11.52 -6.98
CA ALA A 41 10.08 -12.89 -7.39
C ALA A 41 9.26 -13.95 -6.63
N LEU A 42 9.03 -13.73 -5.33
CA LEU A 42 8.14 -14.57 -4.53
C LEU A 42 6.68 -14.47 -4.97
N PHE A 43 6.18 -13.28 -5.31
CA PHE A 43 4.83 -13.14 -5.87
C PHE A 43 4.69 -13.94 -7.17
N LEU A 44 5.69 -13.88 -8.05
CA LEU A 44 5.69 -14.64 -9.31
C LEU A 44 5.65 -16.16 -9.09
N SER A 45 6.25 -16.67 -8.01
CA SER A 45 6.22 -18.12 -7.71
C SER A 45 4.82 -18.63 -7.34
N PHE A 46 3.91 -17.74 -6.94
CA PHE A 46 2.51 -18.09 -6.66
C PHE A 46 1.60 -17.99 -7.90
N LEU A 47 2.11 -17.51 -9.03
CA LEU A 47 1.35 -17.51 -10.28
C LEU A 47 1.36 -18.91 -10.90
N PRO A 48 0.26 -19.35 -11.54
CA PRO A 48 0.20 -20.66 -12.19
C PRO A 48 1.19 -20.79 -13.36
N ASN A 49 1.51 -19.68 -14.02
CA ASN A 49 2.54 -19.57 -15.04
C ASN A 49 3.15 -18.16 -15.00
N PRO A 50 4.35 -17.95 -14.46
CA PRO A 50 4.96 -16.63 -14.32
C PRO A 50 5.28 -15.94 -15.66
N LYS A 51 5.32 -16.69 -16.78
CA LYS A 51 5.54 -16.16 -18.13
C LYS A 51 4.27 -15.72 -18.85
N ALA A 52 3.09 -15.95 -18.26
CA ALA A 52 1.84 -15.57 -18.90
C ALA A 52 1.70 -14.04 -18.96
N LYS A 53 1.16 -13.53 -20.08
CA LYS A 53 1.02 -12.09 -20.33
C LYS A 53 -0.09 -11.42 -19.54
N SER A 54 -1.11 -12.18 -19.15
CA SER A 54 -2.24 -11.66 -18.37
C SER A 54 -2.90 -12.76 -17.56
N PHE A 55 -3.53 -12.37 -16.47
CA PHE A 55 -4.20 -13.25 -15.52
C PHE A 55 -5.61 -12.75 -15.25
N THR A 56 -6.45 -13.60 -14.66
CA THR A 56 -7.69 -13.09 -14.09
C THR A 56 -7.38 -12.26 -12.84
N PRO A 57 -8.19 -11.23 -12.51
CA PRO A 57 -7.97 -10.44 -11.30
C PRO A 57 -7.90 -11.31 -10.03
N ASN A 58 -8.66 -12.41 -9.99
CA ASN A 58 -8.66 -13.33 -8.86
C ASN A 58 -7.34 -14.12 -8.73
N VAL A 59 -6.67 -14.44 -9.83
CA VAL A 59 -5.35 -15.11 -9.80
C VAL A 59 -4.30 -14.14 -9.23
N LEU A 60 -4.26 -12.89 -9.70
CA LEU A 60 -3.36 -11.87 -9.16
C LEU A 60 -3.60 -11.62 -7.67
N LYS A 61 -4.87 -11.47 -7.28
CA LYS A 61 -5.27 -11.32 -5.87
C LYS A 61 -4.79 -12.49 -5.01
N LYS A 62 -5.03 -13.73 -5.45
CA LYS A 62 -4.61 -14.93 -4.71
C LYS A 62 -3.09 -14.99 -4.56
N ALA A 63 -2.35 -14.76 -5.64
CA ALA A 63 -0.89 -14.74 -5.60
C ALA A 63 -0.34 -13.67 -4.64
N MET A 64 -0.97 -12.48 -4.62
CA MET A 64 -0.61 -11.41 -3.69
C MET A 64 -0.84 -11.79 -2.23
N LEU A 65 -2.02 -12.37 -1.92
CA LEU A 65 -2.33 -12.83 -0.57
C LEU A 65 -1.41 -13.96 -0.12
N SER A 66 -1.07 -14.91 -1.01
CA SER A 66 -0.10 -15.96 -0.73
C SER A 66 1.30 -15.42 -0.48
N CYS A 67 1.73 -14.40 -1.24
CA CYS A 67 3.00 -13.72 -1.03
C CYS A 67 3.09 -13.09 0.37
N ILE A 68 2.09 -12.29 0.76
CA ILE A 68 2.01 -11.66 2.09
C ILE A 68 2.00 -12.72 3.19
N ALA A 69 1.17 -13.76 3.05
CA ALA A 69 1.08 -14.83 4.05
C ALA A 69 2.42 -15.57 4.23
N GLN A 70 3.15 -15.82 3.14
CA GLN A 70 4.45 -16.49 3.20
C GLN A 70 5.51 -15.62 3.87
N LEU A 71 5.55 -14.32 3.57
CA LEU A 71 6.46 -13.36 4.21
C LEU A 71 6.19 -13.26 5.72
N ASN A 72 4.92 -13.14 6.12
CA ASN A 72 4.54 -13.13 7.53
C ASN A 72 4.92 -14.44 8.24
N GLN A 73 4.73 -15.60 7.58
CA GLN A 73 5.16 -16.87 8.13
C GLN A 73 6.66 -16.90 8.41
N TRP A 74 7.49 -16.48 7.45
CA TRP A 74 8.93 -16.44 7.66
C TRP A 74 9.35 -15.40 8.71
N ALA A 75 8.67 -14.26 8.77
CA ALA A 75 8.90 -13.27 9.82
C ALA A 75 8.67 -13.86 11.22
N ARG A 76 7.57 -14.60 11.41
CA ARG A 76 7.29 -15.31 12.68
C ARG A 76 8.36 -16.36 13.00
N GLU A 77 8.75 -17.17 12.02
CA GLU A 77 9.78 -18.20 12.21
C GLU A 77 11.15 -17.61 12.57
N ALA A 78 11.47 -16.44 12.00
CA ALA A 78 12.66 -15.66 12.32
C ALA A 78 12.52 -14.81 13.61
N LYS A 79 11.36 -14.83 14.26
CA LYS A 79 11.03 -14.05 15.47
C LYS A 79 11.19 -12.53 15.27
N ILE A 80 10.87 -12.04 14.08
CA ILE A 80 10.87 -10.61 13.77
C ILE A 80 9.67 -9.96 14.45
N THR A 81 9.92 -8.91 15.23
CA THR A 81 8.88 -8.18 15.99
C THR A 81 8.54 -6.83 15.38
N GLU A 82 9.45 -6.23 14.60
CA GLU A 82 9.15 -4.98 13.89
C GLU A 82 8.08 -5.25 12.81
N PRO A 83 7.01 -4.42 12.70
CA PRO A 83 6.00 -4.59 11.66
C PRO A 83 6.55 -4.35 10.25
N SER A 84 6.12 -5.16 9.29
CA SER A 84 6.34 -4.91 7.86
C SER A 84 5.21 -4.06 7.30
N LEU A 85 5.56 -3.06 6.48
CA LEU A 85 4.64 -2.23 5.71
C LEU A 85 4.71 -2.71 4.26
N MET A 86 3.64 -3.29 3.73
CA MET A 86 3.66 -4.00 2.45
C MET A 86 2.61 -3.42 1.50
N ASN A 87 2.78 -2.15 1.11
CA ASN A 87 1.95 -1.58 0.05
C ASN A 87 2.51 -2.01 -1.31
N PHE A 88 2.16 -3.21 -1.72
CA PHE A 88 2.52 -3.75 -3.03
C PHE A 88 1.52 -3.29 -4.09
N CYS A 89 1.99 -3.06 -5.30
CA CYS A 89 1.15 -2.79 -6.46
C CYS A 89 1.68 -3.59 -7.66
N ILE A 90 0.79 -4.33 -8.32
CA ILE A 90 1.11 -5.15 -9.49
C ILE A 90 0.10 -4.88 -10.59
N THR A 91 0.59 -4.85 -11.83
CA THR A 91 -0.26 -4.94 -13.02
C THR A 91 0.30 -5.92 -14.05
N ASP A 92 -0.63 -6.61 -14.71
CA ASP A 92 -0.41 -7.42 -15.91
C ASP A 92 -0.76 -6.66 -17.21
N GLY A 93 -0.99 -5.35 -17.13
CA GLY A 93 -1.42 -4.50 -18.23
C GLY A 93 -2.92 -4.49 -18.50
N LYS A 94 -3.72 -5.29 -17.77
CA LYS A 94 -5.19 -5.31 -17.87
C LYS A 94 -5.89 -5.09 -16.54
N SER A 95 -5.31 -5.60 -15.46
CA SER A 95 -5.81 -5.47 -14.10
C SER A 95 -4.73 -4.85 -13.23
N VAL A 96 -5.14 -4.21 -12.15
CA VAL A 96 -4.24 -3.72 -11.09
C VAL A 96 -4.65 -4.37 -9.79
N VAL A 97 -3.68 -4.85 -9.02
CA VAL A 97 -3.87 -5.28 -7.64
C VAL A 97 -2.93 -4.46 -6.78
N ALA A 98 -3.46 -3.82 -5.74
CA ALA A 98 -2.68 -3.07 -4.77
C ALA A 98 -3.06 -3.48 -3.34
N THR A 99 -2.12 -3.43 -2.41
CA THR A 99 -2.37 -3.65 -0.99
C THR A 99 -2.08 -2.39 -0.21
N ARG A 100 -2.87 -2.12 0.82
CA ARG A 100 -2.47 -1.28 1.95
C ARG A 100 -2.38 -2.19 3.16
N TYR A 101 -1.17 -2.52 3.61
CA TYR A 101 -0.98 -3.61 4.57
C TYR A 101 0.10 -3.34 5.59
N VAL A 102 -0.18 -3.71 6.85
CA VAL A 102 0.79 -3.76 7.95
C VAL A 102 0.66 -5.06 8.73
N SER A 103 1.79 -5.68 9.07
CA SER A 103 1.85 -6.87 9.93
C SER A 103 1.79 -6.50 11.42
N SER A 104 0.79 -5.71 11.80
CA SER A 104 0.53 -5.29 13.18
C SER A 104 -0.98 -5.14 13.39
N ARG A 105 -1.44 -5.33 14.62
CA ARG A 105 -2.82 -5.03 15.03
C ARG A 105 -2.97 -3.62 15.59
N THR A 106 -1.85 -2.98 15.95
CA THR A 106 -1.82 -1.70 16.67
C THR A 106 -1.27 -0.57 15.82
N ASP A 107 -0.46 -0.85 14.81
CA ASP A 107 0.15 0.17 13.95
C ASP A 107 -0.69 0.41 12.70
N GLU A 108 -0.64 1.62 12.16
CA GLU A 108 -1.26 2.00 10.91
C GLU A 108 -0.39 1.59 9.71
N ALA A 109 -1.01 1.16 8.61
CA ALA A 109 -0.26 0.88 7.39
C ALA A 109 0.22 2.19 6.72
N ALA A 110 1.27 2.06 5.90
CA ALA A 110 1.71 3.14 5.03
C ALA A 110 0.51 3.70 4.25
N SER A 111 0.44 5.03 4.13
CA SER A 111 -0.69 5.69 3.50
C SER A 111 -0.87 5.25 2.05
N LEU A 112 -2.14 5.06 1.66
CA LEU A 112 -2.52 4.74 0.30
C LEU A 112 -3.93 5.25 0.05
N TRP A 113 -4.08 6.02 -1.02
CA TRP A 113 -5.30 6.69 -1.41
C TRP A 113 -5.65 6.29 -2.82
N PHE A 114 -6.94 6.33 -3.14
CA PHE A 114 -7.38 6.26 -4.52
C PHE A 114 -8.37 7.37 -4.86
N SER A 115 -8.35 7.76 -6.13
CA SER A 115 -9.36 8.62 -6.74
C SER A 115 -9.84 7.97 -8.03
N SER A 116 -11.10 8.20 -8.38
CA SER A 116 -11.69 7.72 -9.62
C SER A 116 -12.48 8.82 -10.30
N GLY A 117 -12.46 8.83 -11.63
CA GLY A 117 -13.30 9.71 -12.41
C GLY A 117 -13.32 9.38 -13.89
N THR A 118 -13.87 10.32 -14.63
CA THR A 118 -13.93 10.33 -16.09
C THR A 118 -12.68 10.94 -16.72
N MET A 119 -12.09 11.96 -16.10
CA MET A 119 -10.95 12.72 -16.63
C MET A 119 -10.11 13.34 -15.52
N PHE A 120 -8.79 13.28 -15.65
CA PHE A 120 -7.83 14.00 -14.82
C PHE A 120 -7.16 15.09 -15.66
N HIS A 121 -7.31 16.36 -15.27
CA HIS A 121 -6.81 17.49 -16.06
C HIS A 121 -6.39 18.68 -15.19
N GLU A 122 -5.48 19.49 -15.72
CA GLU A 122 -5.13 20.79 -15.14
C GLU A 122 -6.27 21.79 -15.45
N TYR A 123 -6.89 22.35 -14.42
CA TYR A 123 -7.98 23.32 -14.57
C TYR A 123 -7.51 24.78 -14.44
N ALA A 124 -6.31 25.01 -13.92
CA ALA A 124 -5.63 26.30 -13.89
C ALA A 124 -4.10 26.12 -13.99
N PRO A 125 -3.37 27.03 -14.66
CA PRO A 125 -1.92 26.91 -14.79
C PRO A 125 -1.22 26.87 -13.44
N GLY A 126 -0.19 26.04 -13.31
CA GLY A 126 0.65 25.98 -12.10
C GLY A 126 0.47 24.69 -11.30
N GLY A 127 0.01 23.62 -11.93
CA GLY A 127 -0.15 22.32 -11.28
C GLY A 127 -1.49 22.15 -10.56
N HIS A 128 -2.50 22.95 -10.90
CA HIS A 128 -3.84 22.79 -10.34
C HIS A 128 -4.60 21.72 -11.10
N TYR A 129 -4.43 20.47 -10.67
CA TYR A 129 -5.13 19.32 -11.22
C TYR A 129 -6.38 18.98 -10.43
N ARG A 130 -7.37 18.37 -11.10
CA ARG A 130 -8.56 17.81 -10.48
C ARG A 130 -9.01 16.52 -11.16
N MET A 131 -9.69 15.67 -10.40
CA MET A 131 -10.44 14.54 -10.93
C MET A 131 -11.87 15.01 -11.24
N THR A 132 -12.39 14.73 -12.44
CA THR A 132 -13.77 15.08 -12.81
C THR A 132 -14.63 13.84 -12.96
N LYS A 133 -15.85 13.89 -12.43
CA LYS A 133 -16.88 12.84 -12.52
C LYS A 133 -18.08 13.37 -13.33
N SER A 134 -17.96 13.40 -14.65
CA SER A 134 -19.02 13.96 -15.51
C SER A 134 -20.18 12.99 -15.77
N ASP A 135 -19.97 11.69 -15.53
CA ASP A 135 -21.01 10.67 -15.61
C ASP A 135 -20.83 9.61 -14.50
N LYS A 136 -21.69 8.58 -14.49
CA LYS A 136 -21.62 7.48 -13.51
C LYS A 136 -20.52 6.45 -13.80
N ARG A 137 -19.80 6.56 -14.91
CA ARG A 137 -18.77 5.60 -15.32
C ARG A 137 -17.40 6.11 -14.88
N GLU A 138 -16.63 5.21 -14.30
CA GLU A 138 -15.24 5.48 -13.97
C GLU A 138 -14.37 5.03 -15.14
N ASN A 139 -13.63 5.96 -15.76
CA ASN A 139 -12.71 5.68 -16.87
C ASN A 139 -11.25 5.77 -16.43
N ILE A 140 -10.98 6.29 -15.23
CA ILE A 140 -9.64 6.48 -14.68
C ILE A 140 -9.68 6.09 -13.20
N PHE A 141 -8.67 5.34 -12.79
CA PHE A 141 -8.33 5.16 -11.38
C PHE A 141 -6.93 5.68 -11.15
N MET A 142 -6.76 6.46 -10.09
CA MET A 142 -5.47 6.89 -9.59
C MET A 142 -5.27 6.28 -8.22
N ILE A 143 -4.10 5.67 -7.99
CA ILE A 143 -3.67 5.19 -6.68
C ILE A 143 -2.37 5.91 -6.35
N ALA A 144 -2.28 6.50 -5.16
CA ALA A 144 -1.12 7.26 -4.73
C ALA A 144 -0.93 7.16 -3.22
N SER A 145 0.30 7.34 -2.73
CA SER A 145 0.58 7.38 -1.28
C SER A 145 -0.02 8.61 -0.60
N GLU A 146 -0.25 9.70 -1.35
CA GLU A 146 -0.91 10.90 -0.86
C GLU A 146 -1.81 11.52 -1.95
N PRO A 147 -2.86 12.28 -1.57
CA PRO A 147 -3.69 13.01 -2.53
C PRO A 147 -2.86 13.95 -3.41
N LEU A 148 -2.94 13.80 -4.73
CA LEU A 148 -2.16 14.59 -5.69
C LEU A 148 -2.83 15.92 -6.10
N THR A 149 -4.03 16.20 -5.58
CA THR A 149 -4.83 17.38 -5.92
C THR A 149 -5.18 18.17 -4.67
N PHE A 150 -5.46 19.47 -4.83
CA PHE A 150 -5.90 20.33 -3.72
C PHE A 150 -7.24 19.87 -3.14
N GLU A 151 -8.15 19.40 -4.00
CA GLU A 151 -9.44 18.83 -3.60
C GLU A 151 -9.23 17.45 -2.98
N LYS A 152 -8.93 17.41 -1.67
CA LYS A 152 -8.75 16.16 -0.92
C LYS A 152 -10.02 15.30 -0.87
N ALA A 153 -11.20 15.92 -0.99
CA ALA A 153 -12.48 15.23 -0.99
C ALA A 153 -12.66 14.27 -2.19
N ASP A 154 -11.88 14.45 -3.26
CA ASP A 154 -11.85 13.54 -4.40
C ASP A 154 -11.05 12.25 -4.15
N TRP A 155 -10.35 12.18 -3.03
CA TRP A 155 -9.52 11.05 -2.65
C TRP A 155 -10.14 10.30 -1.48
N MET A 156 -10.19 8.98 -1.63
CA MET A 156 -10.59 8.07 -0.58
C MET A 156 -9.35 7.36 -0.07
N GLU A 157 -9.14 7.43 1.24
CA GLU A 157 -8.13 6.60 1.89
C GLU A 157 -8.54 5.13 1.81
N ILE A 158 -7.59 4.27 1.49
CA ILE A 158 -7.80 2.83 1.52
C ILE A 158 -7.65 2.38 2.97
N PRO A 159 -8.59 1.60 3.55
CA PRO A 159 -8.46 1.11 4.92
C PRO A 159 -7.21 0.24 5.13
N SER A 160 -6.67 0.23 6.35
CA SER A 160 -5.51 -0.60 6.68
C SER A 160 -5.86 -2.09 6.52
N ASN A 161 -4.91 -2.87 6.02
CA ASN A 161 -5.04 -4.30 5.69
C ASN A 161 -6.17 -4.58 4.68
N THR A 162 -6.15 -3.84 3.57
CA THR A 162 -7.09 -3.99 2.44
C THR A 162 -6.34 -4.27 1.15
N ILE A 163 -6.88 -5.17 0.33
CA ILE A 163 -6.46 -5.40 -1.06
C ILE A 163 -7.46 -4.76 -2.02
N ILE A 164 -6.94 -3.93 -2.91
CA ILE A 164 -7.67 -3.28 -4.00
C ILE A 164 -7.44 -4.07 -5.28
N VAL A 165 -8.52 -4.30 -6.02
CA VAL A 165 -8.48 -4.94 -7.34
C VAL A 165 -9.22 -4.06 -8.34
N ILE A 166 -8.50 -3.50 -9.31
CA ILE A 166 -9.08 -2.83 -10.47
C ILE A 166 -9.14 -3.84 -11.60
N THR A 167 -10.35 -4.11 -12.08
CA THR A 167 -10.60 -5.10 -13.13
C THR A 167 -10.50 -4.48 -14.53
N PRO A 168 -10.36 -5.29 -15.59
CA PRO A 168 -10.34 -4.78 -16.97
C PRO A 168 -11.62 -4.04 -17.40
N LYS A 169 -12.70 -4.17 -16.61
CA LYS A 169 -13.97 -3.47 -16.82
C LYS A 169 -14.06 -2.15 -16.03
N MET A 170 -12.95 -1.67 -15.47
CA MET A 170 -12.89 -0.44 -14.66
C MET A 170 -13.79 -0.48 -13.42
N ASN A 171 -13.95 -1.67 -12.83
CA ASN A 171 -14.52 -1.81 -11.49
C ASN A 171 -13.41 -1.90 -10.46
N ILE A 172 -13.58 -1.21 -9.34
CA ILE A 172 -12.74 -1.35 -8.15
C ILE A 172 -13.41 -2.28 -7.14
N LEU A 173 -12.65 -3.23 -6.61
CA LEU A 173 -13.05 -4.07 -5.49
C LEU A 173 -12.11 -3.75 -4.32
N GLN A 174 -12.68 -3.41 -3.17
CA GLN A 174 -11.94 -3.27 -1.93
C GLN A 174 -12.29 -4.48 -1.05
N ILE A 175 -11.28 -5.27 -0.71
CA ILE A 175 -11.47 -6.53 0.00
C ILE A 175 -10.56 -6.52 1.23
N PRO A 176 -11.11 -6.71 2.45
CA PRO A 176 -10.26 -6.79 3.64
C PRO A 176 -9.37 -8.04 3.58
N ILE A 177 -8.12 -7.88 3.99
CA ILE A 177 -7.15 -8.98 4.15
C ILE A 177 -7.37 -9.56 5.54
N ILE A 178 -8.00 -10.72 5.61
CA ILE A 178 -8.36 -11.39 6.87
C ILE A 178 -7.24 -12.35 7.29
N ASP A 179 -6.38 -11.89 8.19
CA ASP A 179 -5.34 -12.66 8.86
C ASP A 179 -5.24 -12.30 10.35
N GLU A 180 -4.19 -12.72 11.04
CA GLU A 180 -3.94 -12.42 12.45
C GLU A 180 -3.77 -10.91 12.77
N PHE A 181 -3.46 -10.08 11.77
CA PHE A 181 -3.28 -8.63 11.88
C PHE A 181 -4.54 -7.84 11.50
N TYR A 182 -5.56 -8.52 10.99
CA TYR A 182 -6.85 -7.90 10.70
C TYR A 182 -7.51 -7.33 11.96
N VAL A 183 -7.99 -6.10 11.84
CA VAL A 183 -8.76 -5.39 12.86
C VAL A 183 -10.08 -5.00 12.22
N PRO A 184 -11.23 -5.34 12.84
CA PRO A 184 -12.54 -4.92 12.33
C PRO A 184 -12.67 -3.40 12.28
N ALA A 185 -13.46 -2.89 11.31
CA ALA A 185 -13.68 -1.45 11.12
C ALA A 185 -14.08 -0.70 12.41
N SER A 186 -14.83 -1.33 13.32
CA SER A 186 -15.22 -0.74 14.61
C SER A 186 -14.04 -0.41 15.54
N ALA A 187 -12.87 -0.98 15.30
CA ALA A 187 -11.66 -0.79 16.08
C ALA A 187 -10.49 -0.22 15.27
N GLU A 188 -10.70 0.11 14.00
CA GLU A 188 -9.65 0.58 13.08
C GLU A 188 -9.06 1.93 13.51
N ASN A 189 -9.91 2.86 13.98
CA ASN A 189 -9.49 4.18 14.50
C ASN A 189 -8.58 4.11 15.75
N LYS A 190 -8.26 2.91 16.25
CA LYS A 190 -7.36 2.71 17.40
C LYS A 190 -5.92 2.39 16.98
N ARG A 191 -5.65 2.27 15.69
CA ARG A 191 -4.29 2.08 15.19
C ARG A 191 -3.48 3.38 15.34
N LEU A 192 -2.20 3.22 15.64
CA LEU A 192 -1.24 4.29 15.87
C LEU A 192 -0.46 4.58 14.59
N GLY A 193 -0.42 5.85 14.19
CA GLY A 193 0.29 6.30 13.00
C GLY A 193 1.82 6.36 13.16
N ASP A 194 2.32 6.37 14.39
CA ASP A 194 3.72 6.71 14.71
C ASP A 194 4.74 5.84 13.98
N PHE A 195 4.45 4.54 13.85
CA PHE A 195 5.36 3.64 13.15
C PHE A 195 5.50 4.01 11.66
N ALA A 196 4.39 4.22 10.94
CA ALA A 196 4.45 4.64 9.55
C ALA A 196 5.01 6.08 9.40
N ALA A 197 4.75 6.99 10.36
CA ALA A 197 5.32 8.34 10.37
C ALA A 197 6.85 8.33 10.52
N THR A 198 7.39 7.55 11.47
CA THR A 198 8.83 7.44 11.69
C THR A 198 9.58 6.86 10.50
N LYS A 199 8.90 6.05 9.67
CA LYS A 199 9.43 5.55 8.39
C LYS A 199 9.21 6.52 7.22
N GLY A 200 8.54 7.67 7.43
CA GLY A 200 8.25 8.68 6.41
C GLY A 200 7.13 8.28 5.43
N LEU A 201 6.21 7.40 5.85
CA LEU A 201 5.24 6.73 4.99
C LEU A 201 3.77 7.11 5.26
N LEU A 202 3.53 8.07 6.16
CA LEU A 202 2.20 8.68 6.34
C LEU A 202 2.03 9.91 5.45
N SER A 203 0.79 10.17 5.06
CA SER A 203 0.43 11.39 4.34
C SER A 203 0.68 12.59 5.24
N ARG A 204 1.23 13.68 4.70
CA ARG A 204 1.58 14.90 5.48
C ARG A 204 0.42 15.45 6.31
N GLY A 205 -0.83 15.23 5.88
CA GLY A 205 -2.03 15.64 6.61
C GLY A 205 -2.46 14.73 7.75
N GLN A 206 -1.84 13.56 7.92
CA GLN A 206 -2.08 12.60 9.02
C GLN A 206 -1.02 12.68 10.12
N VAL A 207 0.05 13.46 9.93
CA VAL A 207 1.18 13.57 10.86
C VAL A 207 0.84 14.46 12.09
N THR A 208 -0.37 14.98 12.21
CA THR A 208 -0.76 15.85 13.33
C THR A 208 -1.87 15.24 14.17
N ASN A 209 -1.48 14.66 15.30
CA ASN A 209 -2.22 14.66 16.57
C ASN A 209 -1.25 14.21 17.67
N GLU A 210 -0.30 15.07 18.02
CA GLU A 210 0.36 15.16 19.34
C GLU A 210 1.53 16.16 19.27
N GLN A 211 1.20 17.46 19.22
CA GLN A 211 1.94 18.49 19.96
C GLN A 211 1.14 19.79 19.93
N ASP A 212 0.80 20.20 21.14
CA ASP A 212 0.09 21.40 21.55
C ASP A 212 0.96 22.63 21.25
N ASP A 213 0.56 23.47 20.30
CA ASP A 213 1.09 24.83 20.15
C ASP A 213 -0.02 25.81 20.60
N THR A 214 -0.24 25.83 21.91
CA THR A 214 -0.83 27.01 22.55
C THR A 214 0.16 28.17 22.37
N PRO A 215 -0.24 29.30 21.76
CA PRO A 215 0.67 30.43 21.61
C PRO A 215 1.05 30.97 23.00
N PRO A 216 2.31 31.36 23.24
CA PRO A 216 2.71 31.89 24.52
C PRO A 216 1.99 33.21 24.79
N ASN A 217 1.30 33.29 25.93
CA ASN A 217 0.79 34.52 26.50
C ASN A 217 1.94 35.52 26.64
N GLU A 218 1.90 36.62 25.89
CA GLU A 218 2.75 37.77 26.18
C GLU A 218 2.34 38.41 27.52
N PRO A 219 3.29 38.71 28.41
CA PRO A 219 2.99 39.47 29.62
C PRO A 219 2.73 40.93 29.25
N VAL A 220 1.56 41.44 29.60
CA VAL A 220 1.25 42.87 29.58
C VAL A 220 2.17 43.58 30.58
N SER A 221 3.24 44.22 30.10
CA SER A 221 4.01 45.18 30.88
C SER A 221 3.29 46.53 30.86
N GLY A 222 2.81 46.95 32.02
CA GLY A 222 2.27 48.29 32.22
C GLY A 222 3.35 49.36 32.11
N LEU A 223 2.99 50.48 31.49
CA LEU A 223 3.02 51.86 31.99
C LEU A 223 2.33 52.77 30.97
#